data_AF-A0A820CKH9-F1
#
_entry.id   AF-A0A820CKH9-F1
#
_cell.length_a   1.000
_cell.length_b   1.000
_cell.length_c   1.000
_cell.angle_alpha   90.00
_cell.angle_beta   90.00
_cell.angle_gamma   90.00
#
_symmetry.space_group_name_H-M   'P 1'
#
loop_
_entity.id
_entity.type
_entity.pdbx_description
1 polymer ?
#
loop_
_entity_poly.entity_id
_entity_poly.type
_entity_poly.pdbx_seq_one_letter_code
_entity_poly.pdbx_strand_id
1 'polypeptide(L)'
;MSNNTTVTSVNSSEALIVAYYPFTLIIVGTLLNLLTFIILCRPAFKDTKKQPIIHYMRTIAIFDILMLYGWNLDHYLQIVHGYILLTYSIPTCKIFGFLNYFASQSSAWLRVFICLDRYLSASRLHRTWFSHQKEKC
;
A
#
# COMPACT_ATOMS: atom_id res chain seq x y z
N MET A 1 30.20 -38.63 -26.17
CA MET A 1 29.84 -38.37 -24.76
C MET A 1 29.45 -36.90 -24.67
N SER A 2 28.19 -36.59 -24.98
CA SER A 2 27.65 -35.22 -24.92
C SER A 2 27.20 -34.93 -23.50
N ASN A 3 27.79 -33.93 -22.85
CA ASN A 3 27.25 -33.38 -21.61
C ASN A 3 26.68 -31.98 -21.88
N ASN A 4 25.37 -31.91 -21.73
CA ASN A 4 24.53 -30.74 -21.93
C ASN A 4 24.98 -29.56 -21.05
N THR A 5 25.41 -28.48 -21.69
CA THR A 5 25.57 -27.17 -21.05
C THR A 5 24.42 -26.26 -21.51
N THR A 6 23.24 -26.49 -20.95
CA THR A 6 22.03 -25.67 -21.20
C THR A 6 21.42 -25.14 -19.90
N VAL A 7 22.23 -24.80 -18.89
CA VAL A 7 21.72 -24.25 -17.62
C VAL A 7 22.67 -23.17 -17.10
N THR A 8 22.55 -21.93 -17.62
CA THR A 8 23.18 -20.75 -16.98
C THR A 8 22.61 -19.39 -17.40
N SER A 9 21.59 -19.33 -18.28
CA SER A 9 20.97 -18.06 -18.69
C SER A 9 19.66 -17.71 -17.98
N VAL A 10 18.99 -18.69 -17.34
CA VAL A 10 17.70 -18.47 -16.66
C VAL A 10 17.89 -17.74 -15.32
N ASN A 11 18.99 -17.99 -14.61
CA ASN A 11 19.22 -17.47 -13.26
C ASN A 11 19.55 -15.96 -13.23
N SER A 12 20.15 -15.41 -14.29
CA SER A 12 20.56 -14.00 -14.33
C SER A 12 19.38 -13.04 -14.51
N SER A 13 18.40 -13.39 -15.34
CA SER A 13 17.22 -12.57 -15.58
C SER A 13 16.29 -12.50 -14.37
N GLU A 14 16.08 -13.62 -13.68
CA GLU A 14 15.26 -13.66 -12.47
C GLU A 14 15.89 -12.84 -11.34
N ALA A 15 17.22 -12.94 -11.16
CA ALA A 15 17.95 -12.17 -10.15
C ALA A 15 17.85 -10.65 -10.40
N LEU A 16 17.93 -10.22 -11.66
CA LEU A 16 17.77 -8.80 -12.03
C LEU A 16 16.34 -8.30 -11.78
N ILE A 17 15.33 -9.11 -12.13
CA ILE A 17 13.93 -8.74 -11.89
C ILE A 17 13.67 -8.58 -10.39
N VAL A 18 14.10 -9.55 -9.58
CA VAL A 18 13.93 -9.52 -8.12
C VAL A 18 14.64 -8.32 -7.48
N ALA A 19 15.79 -7.89 -8.04
CA ALA A 19 16.52 -6.71 -7.57
C ALA A 19 15.83 -5.38 -7.94
N TYR A 20 15.42 -5.19 -9.20
CA TYR A 20 14.95 -3.89 -9.70
C TYR A 20 13.44 -3.68 -9.59
N TYR A 21 12.67 -4.75 -9.43
CA TYR A 21 11.23 -4.67 -9.17
C TYR A 21 10.88 -3.86 -7.90
N PRO A 22 11.47 -4.13 -6.71
CA PRO A 22 11.17 -3.35 -5.51
C PRO A 22 11.55 -1.87 -5.66
N PHE A 23 12.65 -1.57 -6.37
CA PHE A 23 13.04 -0.19 -6.67
C PHE A 23 12.03 0.54 -7.54
N THR A 24 11.54 -0.14 -8.59
CA THR A 24 10.49 0.40 -9.47
C THR A 24 9.19 0.65 -8.70
N LEU A 25 8.81 -0.27 -7.81
CA LEU A 25 7.66 -0.10 -6.94
C LEU A 25 7.80 1.09 -5.99
N ILE A 26 8.99 1.34 -5.43
CA ILE A 26 9.25 2.52 -4.61
C ILE A 26 9.04 3.79 -5.46
N ILE A 27 9.62 3.89 -6.65
CA ILE A 27 9.48 5.09 -7.49
C ILE A 27 8.03 5.32 -7.89
N VAL A 28 7.39 4.32 -8.52
CA VAL A 28 6.03 4.47 -9.04
C VAL A 28 5.04 4.63 -7.88
N GLY A 29 5.19 3.84 -6.83
CA GLY A 29 4.31 3.87 -5.68
C GLY A 29 4.41 5.18 -4.90
N THR A 30 5.60 5.77 -4.75
CA THR A 30 5.75 7.08 -4.10
C THR A 30 5.12 8.20 -4.91
N LEU A 31 5.34 8.23 -6.22
CA LEU A 31 4.72 9.23 -7.10
C LEU A 31 3.19 9.16 -7.07
N LEU A 32 2.62 7.97 -7.22
CA LEU A 32 1.16 7.79 -7.24
C LEU A 32 0.51 8.04 -5.88
N ASN A 33 1.12 7.59 -4.78
CA ASN A 33 0.60 7.86 -3.44
C ASN A 33 0.74 9.33 -3.05
N LEU A 34 1.84 9.99 -3.43
CA LEU A 34 2.03 11.42 -3.19
C LEU A 34 1.04 12.25 -3.99
N LEU A 35 0.82 11.91 -5.27
CA LEU A 35 -0.20 12.57 -6.10
C LEU A 35 -1.60 12.40 -5.49
N THR A 36 -1.93 11.20 -5.02
CA THR A 36 -3.19 10.91 -4.33
C THR A 36 -3.34 11.78 -3.09
N PHE A 37 -2.29 11.86 -2.26
CA PHE A 37 -2.28 12.70 -1.07
C PHE A 37 -2.47 14.19 -1.40
N ILE A 38 -1.75 14.71 -2.41
CA ILE A 38 -1.85 16.11 -2.84
C ILE A 38 -3.25 16.43 -3.36
N ILE A 39 -3.85 15.56 -4.18
CA ILE A 39 -5.20 15.74 -4.71
C ILE A 39 -6.21 15.78 -3.57
N LEU A 40 -6.12 14.84 -2.61
CA LEU A 40 -7.04 14.75 -1.47
C LEU A 40 -6.87 15.90 -0.47
N CYS A 41 -5.71 16.58 -0.46
CA CYS A 41 -5.50 17.78 0.37
C CYS A 41 -6.06 19.07 -0.25
N ARG A 42 -6.55 19.04 -1.50
CA ARG A 42 -7.13 20.23 -2.13
C ARG A 42 -8.40 20.69 -1.39
N PRO A 43 -8.64 22.01 -1.29
CA PRO A 43 -9.78 22.57 -0.55
C PRO A 43 -11.14 22.11 -1.09
N ALA A 44 -11.23 21.66 -2.34
CA ALA A 44 -12.42 21.05 -2.92
C ALA A 44 -12.90 19.79 -2.17
N PHE A 45 -11.98 19.09 -1.47
CA PHE A 45 -12.24 17.89 -0.69
C PHE A 45 -12.25 18.15 0.83
N LYS A 46 -12.18 19.42 1.24
CA LYS A 46 -12.12 19.84 2.64
C LYS A 46 -13.45 19.71 3.38
N ASP A 47 -14.54 19.46 2.67
CA ASP A 47 -15.87 19.31 3.26
C ASP A 47 -16.05 17.91 3.88
N THR A 48 -15.18 17.59 4.83
CA THR A 48 -14.96 16.23 5.34
C THR A 48 -16.06 15.72 6.25
N LYS A 49 -16.97 16.61 6.69
CA LYS A 49 -18.17 16.22 7.43
C LYS A 49 -19.13 15.36 6.59
N LYS A 50 -19.05 15.45 5.25
CA LYS A 50 -19.90 14.66 4.34
C LYS A 50 -19.26 13.38 3.82
N GLN A 51 -17.93 13.24 3.89
CA GLN A 51 -17.21 12.14 3.22
C GLN A 51 -16.04 11.62 4.08
N PRO A 52 -16.31 10.77 5.09
CA PRO A 52 -15.26 10.19 5.95
C PRO A 52 -14.24 9.35 5.16
N ILE A 53 -14.64 8.82 4.00
CA ILE A 53 -13.79 8.04 3.10
C ILE A 53 -12.52 8.79 2.66
N ILE A 54 -12.59 10.12 2.52
CA ILE A 54 -11.45 10.96 2.12
C ILE A 54 -10.34 10.92 3.20
N HIS A 55 -10.70 10.91 4.49
CA HIS A 55 -9.74 10.81 5.58
C HIS A 55 -9.05 9.44 5.61
N TYR A 56 -9.81 8.37 5.37
CA TYR A 56 -9.24 7.03 5.28
C TYR A 56 -8.28 6.91 4.10
N MET A 57 -8.66 7.42 2.91
CA MET A 57 -7.78 7.40 1.72
C MET A 57 -6.49 8.19 1.92
N ARG A 58 -6.56 9.36 2.57
CA ARG A 58 -5.36 10.16 2.88
C ARG A 58 -4.41 9.41 3.82
N THR A 59 -4.98 8.77 4.83
CA THR A 59 -4.22 7.98 5.81
C THR A 59 -3.59 6.74 5.14
N ILE A 60 -4.32 6.05 4.27
CA ILE A 60 -3.80 4.92 3.48
C ILE A 60 -2.62 5.35 2.60
N ALA A 61 -2.72 6.50 1.90
CA ALA A 61 -1.61 6.97 1.06
C ALA A 61 -0.30 7.17 1.86
N ILE A 62 -0.40 7.66 3.10
CA ILE A 62 0.76 7.78 4.00
C ILE A 62 1.30 6.39 4.38
N PHE A 63 0.42 5.47 4.80
CA PHE A 63 0.84 4.11 5.19
C PHE A 63 1.41 3.32 4.02
N ASP A 64 0.89 3.49 2.81
CA ASP A 64 1.41 2.83 1.61
C ASP A 64 2.82 3.36 1.27
N ILE A 65 3.08 4.66 1.43
CA ILE A 65 4.44 5.22 1.32
C ILE A 65 5.36 4.64 2.40
N LEU A 66 4.91 4.60 3.66
CA LEU A 66 5.68 4.04 4.77
C LEU A 66 6.04 2.57 4.53
N MET A 67 5.13 1.76 4.00
CA MET A 67 5.40 0.36 3.67
C MET A 67 6.37 0.20 2.50
N LEU A 68 6.33 1.08 1.49
CA LEU A 68 7.31 1.08 0.39
C LEU A 68 8.72 1.32 0.94
N TYR A 69 8.90 2.33 1.78
CA TYR A 69 10.21 2.63 2.36
C TYR A 69 10.63 1.66 3.48
N GLY A 70 9.68 0.99 4.13
CA GLY A 70 9.98 0.02 5.18
C GLY A 70 10.37 -1.35 4.64
N TRP A 71 9.56 -1.92 3.74
CA TRP A 71 9.74 -3.30 3.24
C TRP A 71 10.49 -3.35 1.91
N ASN A 72 10.09 -2.53 0.93
CA ASN A 72 10.67 -2.61 -0.41
C ASN A 72 12.09 -2.05 -0.45
N LEU A 73 12.37 -0.98 0.33
CA LEU A 73 13.72 -0.43 0.44
C LEU A 73 14.67 -1.42 1.11
N ASP A 74 14.22 -2.07 2.19
CA ASP A 74 15.02 -3.08 2.89
C ASP A 74 15.35 -4.26 1.97
N HIS A 75 14.37 -4.72 1.19
CA HIS A 75 14.57 -5.79 0.19
C HIS A 75 15.54 -5.37 -0.93
N TYR A 76 15.40 -4.15 -1.46
CA TYR A 76 16.33 -3.60 -2.46
C TYR A 76 17.77 -3.52 -1.93
N LEU A 77 17.95 -3.00 -0.71
CA LEU A 77 19.27 -2.86 -0.09
C LEU A 77 19.90 -4.23 0.20
N GLN A 78 19.11 -5.22 0.62
CA GLN A 78 19.57 -6.58 0.83
C GLN A 78 20.13 -7.18 -0.46
N ILE A 79 19.45 -6.98 -1.59
CA ILE A 79 19.83 -7.60 -2.87
C ILE A 79 21.00 -6.86 -3.53
N VAL A 80 21.00 -5.53 -3.53
CA VAL A 80 22.00 -4.72 -4.25
C VAL A 80 23.25 -4.44 -3.41
N HIS A 81 23.08 -4.19 -2.12
CA HIS A 81 24.17 -3.78 -1.24
C HIS A 81 24.56 -4.83 -0.19
N GLY A 82 23.80 -5.92 -0.08
CA GLY A 82 24.13 -7.05 0.81
C GLY A 82 23.87 -6.78 2.30
N TYR A 83 23.19 -5.69 2.67
CA TYR A 83 22.85 -5.39 4.05
C TYR A 83 21.35 -5.15 4.23
N ILE A 84 20.85 -5.52 5.41
CA ILE A 84 19.45 -5.38 5.80
C ILE A 84 19.39 -4.24 6.84
N LEU A 85 18.54 -3.23 6.61
CA LEU A 85 18.34 -2.10 7.53
C LEU A 85 17.95 -2.59 8.93
N LEU A 86 17.14 -3.66 9.00
CA LEU A 86 16.76 -4.27 10.28
C LEU A 86 17.96 -4.83 11.06
N THR A 87 19.04 -5.22 10.40
CA THR A 87 20.23 -5.79 11.06
C THR A 87 21.38 -4.80 11.19
N TYR A 88 21.29 -3.65 10.53
CA TYR A 88 22.37 -2.66 10.49
C TYR A 88 22.61 -2.02 11.87
N SER A 89 21.56 -1.73 12.62
CA SER A 89 21.69 -1.20 13.98
C SER A 89 20.50 -1.56 14.87
N ILE A 90 20.71 -1.63 16.18
CA ILE A 90 19.66 -1.88 17.19
C ILE A 90 18.49 -0.87 17.09
N PRO A 91 18.72 0.45 16.98
CA PRO A 91 17.60 1.39 16.83
C PRO A 91 16.89 1.23 15.50
N THR A 92 17.61 1.00 14.38
CA THR A 92 16.98 0.75 13.08
C THR A 92 16.09 -0.50 13.12
N CYS A 93 16.56 -1.58 13.76
CA CYS A 93 15.79 -2.81 13.95
C CYS A 93 14.45 -2.55 14.65
N LYS A 94 14.48 -1.85 15.80
CA LYS A 94 13.27 -1.57 16.58
C LYS A 94 12.29 -0.67 15.83
N ILE A 95 12.80 0.40 15.21
CA ILE A 95 11.96 1.39 14.52
C ILE A 95 11.39 0.79 13.23
N PHE A 96 12.23 0.23 12.35
CA PHE A 96 11.76 -0.34 11.08
C PHE A 96 10.95 -1.61 11.29
N GLY A 97 11.32 -2.46 12.26
CA GLY A 97 10.55 -3.65 12.61
C GLY A 97 9.14 -3.28 13.10
N PHE A 98 9.04 -2.32 14.02
CA PHE A 98 7.74 -1.80 14.47
C PHE A 98 6.95 -1.18 13.32
N LEU A 99 7.58 -0.31 12.52
CA LEU A 99 6.93 0.43 11.45
C LEU A 99 6.43 -0.51 10.34
N ASN A 100 7.20 -1.52 9.94
CA ASN A 100 6.76 -2.51 8.96
C ASN A 100 5.55 -3.31 9.44
N TYR A 101 5.57 -3.77 10.69
CA TYR A 101 4.45 -4.50 11.27
C TYR A 101 3.22 -3.61 11.41
N PHE A 102 3.38 -2.45 12.04
CA PHE A 102 2.29 -1.53 12.35
C PHE A 102 1.67 -0.92 11.09
N ALA A 103 2.48 -0.49 10.12
CA ALA A 103 1.98 0.11 8.89
C ALA A 103 1.20 -0.89 8.04
N SER A 104 1.70 -2.13 7.90
CA SER A 104 0.99 -3.18 7.16
C SER A 104 -0.34 -3.55 7.79
N GLN A 105 -0.35 -3.76 9.12
CA GLN A 105 -1.59 -4.09 9.83
C GLN A 105 -2.58 -2.92 9.78
N SER A 106 -2.11 -1.69 9.99
CA SER A 106 -2.96 -0.50 9.93
C SER A 106 -3.55 -0.29 8.54
N SER A 107 -2.78 -0.47 7.47
CA SER A 107 -3.29 -0.35 6.09
C SER A 107 -4.36 -1.41 5.79
N ALA A 108 -4.17 -2.65 6.26
CA ALA A 108 -5.18 -3.71 6.13
C ALA A 108 -6.50 -3.36 6.82
N TRP A 109 -6.44 -2.91 8.09
CA TRP A 109 -7.63 -2.50 8.83
C TRP A 109 -8.33 -1.27 8.23
N LEU A 110 -7.57 -0.29 7.75
CA LEU A 110 -8.12 0.88 7.06
C LEU A 110 -8.93 0.48 5.82
N ARG A 111 -8.44 -0.49 5.03
CA ARG A 111 -9.17 -1.03 3.87
C ARG A 111 -10.47 -1.71 4.29
N VAL A 112 -10.46 -2.47 5.40
CA VAL A 112 -11.69 -3.07 5.96
C VAL A 112 -12.70 -1.99 6.35
N PHE A 113 -12.27 -0.93 7.03
CA PHE A 113 -13.15 0.17 7.41
C PHE A 113 -13.75 0.89 6.19
N ILE A 114 -12.98 1.10 5.13
CA ILE A 114 -13.50 1.67 3.87
C ILE A 114 -14.58 0.76 3.26
N CYS A 115 -14.34 -0.54 3.20
CA CYS A 115 -15.31 -1.50 2.67
C CYS A 115 -16.61 -1.50 3.51
N LEU A 116 -16.47 -1.45 4.83
CA LEU A 116 -17.61 -1.39 5.76
C LEU A 116 -18.40 -0.08 5.61
N ASP A 117 -17.73 1.07 5.51
CA ASP A 117 -18.37 2.37 5.29
C ASP A 117 -19.16 2.41 3.97
N ARG A 118 -18.56 1.87 2.89
CA ARG A 118 -19.24 1.75 1.58
C ARG A 118 -20.43 0.80 1.63
N TYR A 119 -20.29 -0.34 2.32
CA TYR A 119 -21.38 -1.29 2.48
C TYR A 119 -22.55 -0.71 3.27
N LEU A 120 -22.28 -0.02 4.38
CA LEU A 120 -23.31 0.63 5.19
C LEU A 120 -24.01 1.76 4.42
N SER A 121 -23.26 2.57 3.68
CA SER A 121 -23.81 3.63 2.84
C SER A 121 -24.73 3.08 1.75
N ALA A 122 -24.30 2.02 1.05
CA ALA A 122 -25.13 1.35 0.04
C ALA A 122 -26.38 0.68 0.64
N SER A 123 -26.24 -0.01 1.78
CA SER A 123 -27.35 -0.69 2.44
C SER A 123 -28.41 0.28 2.97
N ARG A 124 -27.99 1.43 3.53
CA ARG A 124 -28.91 2.49 3.98
C ARG A 124 -29.64 3.13 2.81
N LEU A 125 -28.92 3.43 1.72
CA LEU A 125 -29.54 3.96 0.49
C LEU A 125 -30.58 2.99 -0.08
N HIS A 126 -30.26 1.70 -0.12
CA HIS A 126 -31.18 0.66 -0.54
C HIS A 126 -32.45 0.61 0.32
N ARG A 127 -32.30 0.67 1.66
CA ARG A 127 -33.43 0.69 2.59
C ARG A 127 -34.32 1.92 2.39
N THR A 128 -33.74 3.11 2.22
CA THR A 128 -34.51 4.34 1.95
C THR A 128 -35.24 4.32 0.61
N TRP A 129 -34.63 3.70 -0.41
CA TRP A 129 -35.27 3.60 -1.73
C TRP A 129 -36.47 2.64 -1.69
N PHE A 130 -36.34 1.48 -1.03
CA PHE A 130 -37.44 0.53 -0.86
C PHE A 130 -38.58 1.06 0.01
N SER A 131 -38.30 1.83 1.07
CA SER A 131 -39.36 2.45 1.87
C SER A 131 -40.15 3.48 1.06
N HIS A 132 -39.47 4.27 0.23
CA HIS A 132 -40.11 5.29 -0.60
C HIS A 132 -40.96 4.71 -1.75
N GLN A 133 -40.66 3.48 -2.19
CA GLN A 133 -41.51 2.74 -3.15
C GLN A 133 -42.78 2.19 -2.48
N LYS A 134 -42.70 1.77 -1.21
CA LYS A 134 -43.87 1.30 -0.45
C LYS A 134 -44.87 2.40 -0.10
N GLU A 135 -44.44 3.64 0.08
CA GLU A 135 -45.33 4.77 0.38
C GLU A 135 -46.04 5.34 -0.85
N LYS A 136 -45.61 4.97 -2.07
CA LYS A 136 -46.21 5.42 -3.33
C LYS A 136 -47.21 4.43 -3.93
N CYS A 137 -47.45 3.31 -3.26
CA CYS A 137 -48.38 2.26 -3.67
C CYS A 137 -49.55 2.19 -2.70
#